data_AF-A0A920MHW6-F1
#
_entry.id   AF-A0A920MHW6-F1
#
_cell.length_a   1.000
_cell.length_b   1.000
_cell.length_c   1.000
_cell.angle_alpha   90.00
_cell.angle_beta   90.00
_cell.angle_gamma   90.00
#
_symmetry.space_group_name_H-M   'P 1'
#
loop_
_entity.id
_entity.type
_entity.pdbx_description
1 polymer ?
#
loop_
_entity_poly.entity_id
_entity_poly.type
_entity_poly.pdbx_seq_one_letter_code
_entity_poly.pdbx_strand_id
1 'polypeptide(L)'
;MAGSLNANHVNNYANGLYTIEQLKDAYHINSLGMEIAIASKGQNHYLEYIGDYAALIEQGYEDTINELSNGTFDWDSQSALDYCQVKLFEYVAQPPRSAMWVGNFEKFRKLTRDFTNQSVDMLVQIIENY
;
A
#
# COMPACT_ATOMS: atom_id res chain seq x y z
N MET A 1 -3.05 -8.61 -4.30
CA MET A 1 -3.82 -7.35 -4.39
C MET A 1 -3.32 -6.24 -3.48
N ALA A 2 -2.96 -6.48 -2.22
CA ALA A 2 -2.57 -5.37 -1.33
C ALA A 2 -1.29 -4.64 -1.82
N GLY A 3 -0.16 -5.32 -2.06
CA GLY A 3 1.02 -4.65 -2.63
C GLY A 3 0.91 -4.27 -4.12
N SER A 4 -0.08 -4.80 -4.82
CA SER A 4 -0.34 -4.54 -6.25
C SER A 4 -0.64 -3.07 -6.53
N LEU A 5 -1.33 -2.39 -5.61
CA LEU A 5 -1.58 -0.94 -5.69
C LEU A 5 -0.29 -0.14 -5.67
N ASN A 6 0.61 -0.49 -4.75
CA ASN A 6 1.89 0.17 -4.59
C ASN A 6 2.79 -0.05 -5.81
N ALA A 7 2.77 -1.26 -6.40
CA ALA A 7 3.45 -1.54 -7.67
C ALA A 7 2.94 -0.63 -8.80
N ASN A 8 1.62 -0.47 -8.93
CA ASN A 8 1.04 0.40 -9.95
C ASN A 8 1.41 1.88 -9.73
N HIS A 9 1.44 2.37 -8.49
CA HIS A 9 1.89 3.74 -8.21
C HIS A 9 3.37 3.95 -8.52
N VAL A 10 4.22 2.98 -8.23
CA VAL A 10 5.64 3.00 -8.61
C VAL A 10 5.80 3.06 -10.13
N ASN A 11 5.01 2.26 -10.87
CA ASN A 11 4.99 2.32 -12.33
C ASN A 11 4.50 3.67 -12.85
N ASN A 12 3.47 4.27 -12.25
CA ASN A 12 3.02 5.62 -12.63
C ASN A 12 4.11 6.67 -12.41
N TYR A 13 4.88 6.57 -11.33
CA TYR A 13 6.04 7.42 -11.11
C TYR A 13 7.15 7.18 -12.16
N ALA A 14 7.51 5.92 -12.42
CA ALA A 14 8.53 5.58 -13.41
C ALA A 14 8.18 6.07 -14.83
N ASN A 15 6.88 6.12 -15.16
CA ASN A 15 6.38 6.68 -16.42
C ASN A 15 6.20 8.21 -16.42
N GLY A 16 6.63 8.90 -15.36
CA GLY A 16 6.57 10.37 -15.24
C GLY A 16 5.16 10.92 -14.98
N LEU A 17 4.20 10.08 -14.61
CA LEU A 17 2.82 10.51 -14.31
C LEU A 17 2.69 11.08 -12.90
N TYR A 18 3.56 10.66 -11.98
CA TYR A 18 3.63 11.15 -10.60
C TYR A 18 4.93 11.89 -10.33
N THR A 19 4.84 12.91 -9.46
CA THR A 19 6.00 13.41 -8.72
C THR A 19 6.35 12.48 -7.56
N ILE A 20 7.55 12.61 -6.98
CA ILE A 20 7.93 11.85 -5.78
C ILE A 20 6.96 12.08 -4.60
N GLU A 21 6.46 13.30 -4.42
CA GLU A 21 5.51 13.61 -3.35
C GLU A 21 4.14 12.94 -3.59
N GLN A 22 3.68 12.89 -4.86
CA GLN A 22 2.46 12.17 -5.21
C GLN A 22 2.61 10.66 -4.99
N LEU A 23 3.78 10.09 -5.29
CA LEU A 23 4.08 8.69 -4.98
C LEU A 23 4.06 8.45 -3.47
N LYS A 24 4.71 9.31 -2.67
CA LYS A 24 4.71 9.23 -1.21
C LYS A 24 3.30 9.26 -0.61
N ASP A 25 2.47 10.20 -1.06
CA ASP A 25 1.10 10.30 -0.59
C ASP A 25 0.25 9.07 -0.95
N ALA A 26 0.41 8.55 -2.18
CA ALA A 26 -0.28 7.33 -2.62
C ALA A 26 0.16 6.09 -1.82
N TYR A 27 1.47 5.91 -1.64
CA TYR A 27 2.01 4.80 -0.85
C TYR A 27 1.55 4.87 0.61
N HIS A 28 1.55 6.08 1.19
CA HIS A 28 1.12 6.31 2.55
C HIS A 28 -0.35 5.94 2.77
N ILE A 29 -1.27 6.43 1.92
CA ILE A 29 -2.69 6.21 2.12
C ILE A 29 -3.07 4.73 1.95
N ASN A 30 -2.43 4.04 1.00
CA ASN A 30 -2.63 2.62 0.78
C ASN A 30 -2.13 1.78 1.96
N SER A 31 -0.91 2.05 2.41
CA SER A 31 -0.30 1.32 3.52
C SER A 31 -1.09 1.54 4.81
N LEU A 32 -1.51 2.78 5.08
CA LEU A 32 -2.38 3.09 6.22
C LEU A 32 -3.72 2.34 6.13
N GLY A 33 -4.36 2.32 4.96
CA GLY A 33 -5.60 1.60 4.74
C GLY A 33 -5.46 0.09 4.99
N MET A 34 -4.37 -0.53 4.50
CA MET A 34 -4.09 -1.96 4.72
C MET A 34 -3.90 -2.27 6.20
N GLU A 35 -3.09 -1.47 6.88
CA GLU A 35 -2.82 -1.61 8.30
C GLU A 35 -4.10 -1.51 9.14
N ILE A 36 -4.95 -0.53 8.86
CA ILE A 36 -6.26 -0.40 9.55
C ILE A 36 -7.16 -1.59 9.22
N ALA A 37 -7.16 -2.07 7.98
CA ALA A 37 -7.95 -3.23 7.57
C ALA A 37 -7.53 -4.50 8.32
N ILE A 38 -6.23 -4.74 8.49
CA ILE A 38 -5.71 -5.86 9.28
C ILE A 38 -6.05 -5.65 10.76
N ALA A 39 -5.81 -4.45 11.29
CA ALA A 39 -6.08 -4.13 12.69
C ALA A 39 -7.57 -4.28 13.06
N SER A 40 -8.47 -4.06 12.09
CA SER A 40 -9.91 -4.22 12.26
C SER A 40 -10.33 -5.66 12.63
N LYS A 41 -9.48 -6.65 12.36
CA LYS A 41 -9.67 -8.07 12.74
C LYS A 41 -9.41 -8.33 14.22
N GLY A 42 -8.87 -7.35 14.95
CA GLY A 42 -8.57 -7.42 16.38
C GLY A 42 -7.09 -7.66 16.66
N GLN A 43 -6.67 -7.32 17.89
CA GLN A 43 -5.27 -7.32 18.30
C GLN A 43 -4.59 -8.69 18.17
N ASN A 44 -5.25 -9.75 18.61
CA ASN A 44 -4.67 -11.09 18.56
C ASN A 44 -4.45 -11.53 17.12
N HIS A 45 -5.44 -11.32 16.24
CA HIS A 45 -5.32 -11.61 14.81
C HIS A 45 -4.18 -10.84 14.18
N TYR A 46 -4.07 -9.54 14.48
CA TYR A 46 -2.99 -8.72 13.96
C TYR A 46 -1.62 -9.27 14.38
N LEU A 47 -1.40 -9.52 15.67
CA LEU A 47 -0.11 -10.00 16.18
C LEU A 47 0.27 -11.38 15.63
N GLU A 48 -0.72 -12.24 15.39
CA GLU A 48 -0.52 -13.59 14.87
C GLU A 48 -0.20 -13.59 13.37
N TYR A 49 -0.92 -12.78 12.58
CA TYR A 49 -0.92 -12.90 11.11
C TYR A 49 -0.23 -11.75 10.37
N ILE A 50 0.35 -10.74 11.05
CA ILE A 50 0.97 -9.59 10.37
C ILE A 50 2.09 -10.00 9.40
N GLY A 51 2.85 -11.05 9.72
CA GLY A 51 3.88 -11.59 8.83
C GLY A 51 3.30 -12.20 7.55
N ASP A 52 2.19 -12.93 7.67
CA ASP A 52 1.50 -13.51 6.51
C ASP A 52 0.92 -12.42 5.61
N TYR A 53 0.37 -11.35 6.20
CA TYR A 53 -0.08 -10.19 5.44
C TYR A 53 1.08 -9.50 4.73
N ALA A 54 2.25 -9.35 5.37
CA ALA A 54 3.44 -8.78 4.74
C ALA A 54 3.88 -9.59 3.52
N ALA A 55 3.91 -10.93 3.63
CA ALA A 55 4.23 -11.81 2.49
C ALA A 55 3.21 -11.70 1.34
N LEU A 56 1.91 -11.60 1.66
CA LEU A 56 0.87 -11.38 0.65
C LEU A 56 0.95 -10.00 -0.02
N ILE A 57 1.40 -8.99 0.72
CA ILE A 57 1.66 -7.66 0.18
C ILE A 57 2.85 -7.73 -0.78
N GLU A 58 3.97 -8.31 -0.37
CA GLU A 58 5.17 -8.49 -1.19
C GLU A 58 4.88 -9.25 -2.49
N GLN A 59 4.23 -10.42 -2.38
CA GLN A 59 3.83 -11.21 -3.55
C GLN A 59 2.95 -10.39 -4.51
N GLY A 60 1.96 -9.68 -3.96
CA GLY A 60 1.08 -8.85 -4.78
C GLY A 60 1.80 -7.71 -5.49
N TYR A 61 2.87 -7.17 -4.90
CA TYR A 61 3.72 -6.17 -5.55
C TYR A 61 4.51 -6.80 -6.71
N GLU A 62 5.19 -7.92 -6.47
CA GLU A 62 6.00 -8.62 -7.47
C GLU A 62 5.17 -9.07 -8.67
N ASP A 63 4.00 -9.67 -8.43
CA ASP A 63 3.09 -10.13 -9.49
C ASP A 63 2.70 -8.97 -10.42
N THR A 64 2.33 -7.82 -9.85
CA THR A 64 1.91 -6.66 -10.64
C THR A 64 3.07 -6.00 -11.37
N ILE A 65 4.27 -5.93 -10.77
CA ILE A 65 5.48 -5.47 -11.50
C ILE A 65 5.79 -6.39 -12.68
N ASN A 66 5.64 -7.70 -12.51
CA ASN A 66 5.83 -8.67 -13.58
C ASN A 66 4.79 -8.50 -14.69
N GLU A 67 3.52 -8.29 -14.36
CA GLU A 67 2.46 -8.02 -15.34
C GLU A 67 2.73 -6.74 -16.14
N LEU A 68 3.12 -5.66 -15.45
CA LEU A 68 3.44 -4.37 -16.07
C LEU A 68 4.65 -4.50 -17.01
N SER A 69 5.70 -5.18 -16.55
CA SER A 69 6.94 -5.36 -17.31
C SER A 69 6.75 -6.24 -18.55
N ASN A 70 5.85 -7.24 -18.48
CA ASN A 70 5.54 -8.13 -19.59
C ASN A 70 4.43 -7.60 -20.51
N GLY A 71 3.85 -6.43 -20.21
CA GLY A 71 2.74 -5.85 -20.97
C GLY A 71 1.44 -6.66 -20.89
N THR A 72 1.27 -7.47 -19.84
CA THR A 72 0.05 -8.25 -19.58
C THR A 72 -0.89 -7.57 -18.58
N PHE A 73 -0.46 -6.45 -17.99
CA PHE A 73 -1.32 -5.61 -17.17
C PHE A 73 -2.36 -4.90 -18.05
N ASP A 74 -3.64 -5.16 -17.81
CA ASP A 74 -4.74 -4.71 -18.66
C ASP A 74 -5.82 -3.92 -17.89
N TRP A 75 -6.94 -3.66 -18.56
CA TRP A 75 -8.08 -2.94 -17.99
C TRP A 75 -8.77 -3.69 -16.85
N ASP A 76 -8.76 -5.02 -16.87
CA ASP A 76 -9.36 -5.83 -15.81
C ASP A 76 -8.46 -5.79 -14.56
N SER A 77 -7.13 -5.89 -14.73
CA SER A 77 -6.15 -5.67 -13.65
C SER A 77 -6.31 -4.26 -13.05
N GLN A 78 -6.39 -3.22 -13.88
CA GLN A 78 -6.59 -1.85 -13.41
C GLN A 78 -7.91 -1.69 -12.64
N SER A 79 -9.01 -2.26 -13.14
CA SER A 79 -10.32 -2.18 -12.47
C SER A 79 -10.30 -2.86 -11.10
N ALA A 80 -9.63 -3.99 -10.96
CA ALA A 80 -9.47 -4.68 -9.68
C ALA A 80 -8.66 -3.85 -8.68
N LEU A 81 -7.61 -3.17 -9.15
CA LEU A 81 -6.83 -2.23 -8.33
C LEU A 81 -7.68 -1.04 -7.90
N ASP A 82 -8.40 -0.39 -8.80
CA ASP A 82 -9.24 0.76 -8.47
C ASP A 82 -10.28 0.40 -7.39
N TYR A 83 -10.93 -0.76 -7.52
CA TYR A 83 -11.87 -1.25 -6.51
C TYR A 83 -11.16 -1.53 -5.17
N CYS A 84 -9.97 -2.13 -5.18
CA CYS A 84 -9.17 -2.35 -3.98
C CYS A 84 -8.84 -1.03 -3.28
N GLN A 85 -8.40 -0.01 -4.03
CA GLN A 85 -8.07 1.31 -3.50
C GLN A 85 -9.29 1.99 -2.85
N VAL A 86 -10.48 1.89 -3.48
CA VAL A 86 -11.74 2.40 -2.90
C VAL A 86 -12.03 1.74 -1.56
N LYS A 87 -11.86 0.41 -1.46
CA LYS A 87 -12.07 -0.33 -0.20
C LYS A 87 -11.07 0.05 0.88
N LEU A 88 -9.81 0.30 0.55
CA LEU A 88 -8.82 0.78 1.52
C LEU A 88 -9.12 2.20 2.00
N PHE A 89 -9.56 3.08 1.09
CA PHE A 89 -9.94 4.44 1.44
C PHE A 89 -11.10 4.48 2.45
N GLU A 90 -12.05 3.54 2.37
CA GLU A 90 -13.14 3.41 3.34
C GLU A 90 -12.61 3.22 4.78
N TYR A 91 -11.58 2.40 4.97
CA TYR A 91 -10.94 2.21 6.28
C TYR A 91 -10.23 3.46 6.79
N VAL A 92 -9.67 4.28 5.90
CA VAL A 92 -9.01 5.54 6.28
C VAL A 92 -10.04 6.61 6.63
N ALA A 93 -11.10 6.74 5.82
CA ALA A 93 -12.14 7.73 6.01
C ALA A 93 -13.00 7.42 7.25
N GLN A 94 -13.25 6.14 7.52
CA GLN A 94 -14.04 5.68 8.67
C GLN A 94 -13.35 4.49 9.35
N PRO A 95 -12.31 4.74 10.17
CA PRO A 95 -11.60 3.67 10.86
C PRO A 95 -12.55 2.86 11.75
N PRO A 96 -12.62 1.53 11.59
CA PRO A 96 -13.51 0.70 12.38
C PRO A 96 -13.10 0.75 13.86
N ARG A 97 -14.08 0.77 14.75
CA ARG A 97 -13.82 0.78 16.21
C ARG A 97 -12.97 -0.39 16.67
N SER A 98 -13.10 -1.54 16.01
CA SER A 98 -12.29 -2.73 16.27
C SER A 98 -10.81 -2.56 15.93
N ALA A 99 -10.42 -1.52 15.19
CA ALA A 99 -9.02 -1.15 15.00
C ALA A 99 -8.54 -0.17 16.09
N MET A 100 -9.37 0.42 16.95
CA MET A 100 -8.93 1.47 17.88
C MET A 100 -7.94 1.00 18.96
N TRP A 101 -7.74 -0.31 19.11
CA TRP A 101 -6.71 -0.86 20.01
C TRP A 101 -5.28 -0.55 19.55
N VAL A 102 -5.03 -0.14 18.29
CA VAL A 102 -3.71 0.42 17.90
C VAL A 102 -3.38 1.73 18.64
N GLY A 103 -4.32 2.25 19.44
CA GLY A 103 -4.10 3.31 20.41
C GLY A 103 -4.25 4.69 19.78
N ASN A 104 -3.23 5.54 19.95
CA ASN A 104 -3.26 6.90 19.40
C ASN A 104 -3.14 6.84 17.86
N PHE A 105 -4.28 6.99 17.18
CA PHE A 105 -4.39 6.95 15.72
C PHE A 105 -3.46 7.95 15.03
N GLU A 106 -3.28 9.15 15.56
CA GLU A 106 -2.38 10.15 14.96
C GLU A 106 -0.91 9.73 15.07
N LYS A 107 -0.53 9.10 16.20
CA LYS A 107 0.81 8.51 16.34
C LYS A 107 1.00 7.36 15.36
N PHE A 108 -0.01 6.50 15.22
CA PHE A 108 0.03 5.38 14.27
C PHE A 108 0.18 5.88 12.83
N ARG A 109 -0.68 6.81 12.41
CA ARG A 109 -0.64 7.47 11.11
C ARG A 109 0.74 8.06 10.82
N LYS A 110 1.35 8.76 11.78
CA LYS A 110 2.70 9.31 11.64
C LYS A 110 3.75 8.22 11.43
N LEU A 111 3.73 7.15 12.23
CA LEU A 111 4.67 6.04 12.09
C LEU A 111 4.57 5.38 10.71
N THR A 112 3.36 5.09 10.24
CA THR A 112 3.14 4.58 8.88
C THR A 112 3.66 5.55 7.82
N ARG A 113 3.45 6.87 7.98
CA ARG A 113 3.95 7.88 7.03
C ARG A 113 5.47 7.90 6.94
N ASP A 114 6.15 7.90 8.09
CA ASP A 114 7.60 7.94 8.15
C ASP A 114 8.20 6.68 7.49
N PHE A 115 7.62 5.51 7.77
CA PHE A 115 8.03 4.24 7.15
C PHE A 115 7.79 4.19 5.64
N THR A 116 6.61 4.64 5.18
CA THR A 116 6.30 4.65 3.74
C THR A 116 7.17 5.63 2.98
N ASN A 117 7.49 6.78 3.57
CA ASN A 117 8.40 7.75 2.95
C ASN A 117 9.81 7.15 2.75
N GLN A 118 10.35 6.48 3.78
CA GLN A 118 11.63 5.79 3.67
C GLN A 118 11.62 4.70 2.59
N SER A 119 10.53 3.94 2.51
CA SER A 119 10.35 2.89 1.50
C SER A 119 10.33 3.47 0.09
N VAL A 120 9.59 4.57 -0.12
CA VAL A 120 9.54 5.28 -1.40
C VAL A 120 10.90 5.89 -1.75
N ASP A 121 11.59 6.53 -0.80
CA ASP A 121 12.91 7.10 -1.04
C ASP A 121 13.91 6.02 -1.51
N MET A 122 13.87 4.82 -0.92
CA MET A 122 14.67 3.67 -1.35
C MET A 122 14.29 3.20 -2.76
N LEU A 123 12.99 3.05 -3.05
CA LEU A 123 12.51 2.63 -4.37
C LEU A 123 12.89 3.62 -5.47
N VAL A 124 12.73 4.92 -5.20
CA VAL A 124 13.13 5.99 -6.12
C VAL A 124 14.63 5.94 -6.38
N GLN A 125 15.45 5.77 -5.35
CA GLN A 125 16.89 5.59 -5.53
C GLN A 125 17.22 4.39 -6.42
N ILE A 126 16.48 3.29 -6.34
CA ILE A 126 16.69 2.14 -7.22
C ILE A 126 16.29 2.50 -8.67
N ILE A 127 15.15 3.14 -8.86
CA ILE A 127 14.60 3.45 -10.20
C ILE A 127 15.44 4.51 -10.92
N GLU A 128 15.95 5.52 -10.22
CA GLU A 128 16.71 6.62 -10.84
C GLU A 128 18.19 6.30 -11.07
N ASN A 129 18.73 5.26 -10.44
CA ASN A 129 20.15 4.88 -10.54
C ASN A 129 20.41 3.60 -11.35
N TYR A 130 19.37 2.99 -11.94
CA TYR A 130 19.45 1.86 -12.86
C TYR A 130 18.74 2.19 -14.18
#